data_AF-A0A2U3NT63-F1
#
_entry.id   AF-A0A2U3NT63-F1
#
_cell.length_a   1.000
_cell.length_b   1.000
_cell.length_c   1.000
_cell.angle_alpha   90.00
_cell.angle_beta   90.00
_cell.angle_gamma   90.00
#
_symmetry.space_group_name_H-M   'P 1'
#
loop_
_entity.id
_entity.type
_entity.pdbx_description
1 polymer ?
#
loop_
_entity_poly.entity_id
_entity_poly.type
_entity_poly.pdbx_seq_one_letter_code
_entity_poly.pdbx_strand_id
1 'polypeptide(L)'
;VRNRTVVAIAALTVALLAACTSRPVPQISSTAAVTVDGKDANFHVVKCGQMQWTRTIDIGGSFAGANIIIDEGAQPASTESVRIQNLGGFTGMYARGNGGNADTSMTGDKFTITGTANGFKTDQPNEAASANFKITVTC
;
A
#
# COMPACT_ATOMS: atom_id res chain seq x y z
N VAL A 1 -59.86 28.61 -50.75
CA VAL A 1 -58.44 29.06 -50.86
C VAL A 1 -57.72 28.71 -49.57
N ARG A 2 -56.61 27.98 -49.68
CA ARG A 2 -55.51 27.80 -48.70
C ARG A 2 -55.63 26.72 -47.61
N ASN A 3 -55.30 25.52 -48.05
CA ASN A 3 -54.61 24.44 -47.34
C ASN A 3 -53.45 24.94 -46.45
N ARG A 4 -53.23 24.37 -45.25
CA ARG A 4 -51.88 24.03 -44.73
C ARG A 4 -51.93 22.84 -43.77
N THR A 5 -51.15 21.84 -44.16
CA THR A 5 -50.89 20.54 -43.58
C THR A 5 -50.05 20.55 -42.30
N VAL A 6 -50.36 19.59 -41.44
CA VAL A 6 -49.59 18.88 -40.40
C VAL A 6 -48.07 18.98 -40.49
N VAL A 7 -47.39 19.20 -39.35
CA VAL A 7 -46.10 18.55 -39.03
C VAL A 7 -46.05 18.28 -37.51
N ALA A 8 -46.06 16.99 -37.15
CA ALA A 8 -45.75 16.50 -35.82
C ALA A 8 -44.22 16.44 -35.65
N ILE A 9 -43.70 16.94 -34.52
CA ILE A 9 -42.28 16.80 -34.17
C ILE A 9 -42.21 15.94 -32.91
N ALA A 10 -41.96 14.65 -33.10
CA ALA A 10 -41.60 13.74 -32.03
C ALA A 10 -40.12 13.97 -31.67
N ALA A 11 -39.85 14.51 -30.48
CA ALA A 11 -38.49 14.65 -29.96
C ALA A 11 -38.03 13.29 -29.42
N LEU A 12 -37.13 12.61 -30.13
CA LEU A 12 -36.39 11.47 -29.60
C LEU A 12 -35.31 11.98 -28.64
N THR A 13 -35.47 11.72 -27.34
CA THR A 13 -34.42 11.91 -26.33
C THR A 13 -33.49 10.70 -26.34
N VAL A 14 -32.27 10.89 -26.86
CA VAL A 14 -31.22 9.87 -26.81
C VAL A 14 -30.59 9.89 -25.42
N ALA A 15 -30.88 8.90 -24.60
CA ALA A 15 -30.21 8.69 -23.31
C ALA A 15 -28.81 8.11 -23.54
N LEU A 16 -27.78 8.93 -23.39
CA LEU A 16 -26.38 8.49 -23.37
C LEU A 16 -26.09 7.86 -22.00
N LEU A 17 -26.11 6.53 -21.94
CA LEU A 17 -25.53 5.79 -20.83
C LEU A 17 -24.00 5.93 -20.93
N ALA A 18 -23.42 6.82 -20.14
CA ALA A 18 -21.98 6.87 -19.94
C ALA A 18 -21.53 5.56 -19.25
N ALA A 19 -21.03 4.62 -20.05
CA ALA A 19 -20.42 3.42 -19.53
C ALA A 19 -19.13 3.80 -18.79
N CYS A 20 -19.14 3.68 -17.45
CA CYS A 20 -17.95 3.78 -16.63
C CYS A 20 -17.05 2.57 -16.92
N THR A 21 -16.24 2.63 -17.97
CA THR A 21 -15.23 1.61 -18.25
C THR A 21 -14.07 1.80 -17.28
N SER A 22 -13.84 0.83 -16.40
CA SER A 22 -12.66 0.76 -15.54
C SER A 22 -11.41 0.79 -16.42
N ARG A 23 -10.64 1.89 -16.37
CA ARG A 23 -9.37 1.97 -17.09
C ARG A 23 -8.41 0.95 -16.46
N PRO A 24 -7.75 0.09 -17.26
CA PRO A 24 -6.69 -0.76 -16.74
C PRO A 24 -5.60 0.14 -16.16
N VAL A 25 -5.36 0.03 -14.85
CA VAL A 25 -4.22 0.69 -14.22
C VAL A 25 -2.97 0.05 -14.84
N PRO A 26 -2.01 0.82 -15.39
CA PRO A 26 -0.78 0.25 -15.89
C PRO A 26 -0.14 -0.55 -14.76
N GLN A 27 0.15 -1.84 -15.02
CA GLN A 27 0.87 -2.69 -14.08
C GLN A 27 2.31 -2.17 -14.00
N ILE A 28 2.54 -1.18 -13.14
CA ILE A 28 3.86 -0.90 -12.62
C ILE A 28 4.26 -2.18 -11.89
N SER A 29 5.38 -2.79 -12.26
CA SER A 29 5.91 -3.92 -11.50
C SER A 29 6.22 -3.40 -10.10
N SER A 30 5.34 -3.68 -9.13
CA SER A 30 5.54 -3.24 -7.75
C SER A 30 6.76 -3.95 -7.19
N THR A 31 7.79 -3.18 -6.86
CA THR A 31 9.03 -3.67 -6.26
C THR A 31 9.17 -3.10 -4.86
N ALA A 32 9.86 -3.86 -4.00
CA ALA A 32 10.23 -3.38 -2.68
C ALA A 32 11.66 -3.76 -2.33
N ALA A 33 12.32 -2.89 -1.58
CA ALA A 33 13.57 -3.14 -0.90
C ALA A 33 13.33 -3.03 0.60
N VAL A 34 13.70 -4.08 1.34
CA VAL A 34 13.57 -4.16 2.80
C VAL A 34 14.95 -4.40 3.39
N THR A 35 15.38 -3.51 4.26
CA THR A 35 16.62 -3.65 5.04
C THR A 35 16.25 -3.86 6.49
N VAL A 36 16.81 -4.88 7.14
CA VAL A 36 16.67 -5.13 8.59
C VAL A 36 18.05 -5.29 9.22
N ASP A 37 18.41 -4.39 10.15
CA ASP A 37 19.76 -4.29 10.74
C ASP A 37 20.89 -4.37 9.69
N GLY A 38 20.72 -3.67 8.57
CA GLY A 38 21.70 -3.62 7.48
C GLY A 38 21.69 -4.84 6.54
N LYS A 39 20.80 -5.81 6.74
CA LYS A 39 20.62 -6.95 5.83
C LYS A 39 19.49 -6.67 4.84
N ASP A 40 19.85 -6.59 3.57
CA ASP A 40 18.92 -6.23 2.49
C ASP A 40 18.20 -7.44 1.90
N ALA A 41 16.94 -7.24 1.52
CA ALA A 41 16.11 -8.17 0.78
C ALA A 41 15.28 -7.40 -0.27
N ASN A 42 15.32 -7.85 -1.52
CA ASN A 42 14.56 -7.25 -2.62
C ASN A 42 13.40 -8.17 -3.03
N PHE A 43 12.26 -7.56 -3.36
CA PHE A 43 11.03 -8.26 -3.69
C PHE A 43 10.41 -7.73 -4.99
N HIS A 44 9.90 -8.66 -5.79
CA HIS A 44 9.07 -8.41 -6.98
C HIS A 44 7.62 -8.87 -6.79
N VAL A 45 7.30 -9.35 -5.58
CA VAL A 45 5.94 -9.74 -5.18
C VAL A 45 5.49 -8.72 -4.15
N VAL A 46 4.70 -7.75 -4.61
CA VAL A 46 4.15 -6.68 -3.78
C VAL A 46 2.68 -6.54 -4.13
N LYS A 47 1.82 -6.45 -3.11
CA LYS A 47 0.39 -6.18 -3.25
C LYS A 47 0.04 -4.95 -2.44
N CYS A 48 -0.52 -3.95 -3.10
CA CYS A 48 -1.00 -2.75 -2.43
C CYS A 48 -2.53 -2.69 -2.49
N GLY A 49 -3.16 -2.43 -1.35
CA GLY A 49 -4.59 -2.21 -1.23
C GLY A 49 -4.87 -0.80 -0.71
N GLN A 50 -5.91 -0.16 -1.21
CA GLN A 50 -6.44 1.09 -0.67
C GLN A 50 -7.87 0.87 -0.18
N MET A 51 -8.13 1.24 1.07
CA MET A 51 -9.49 1.32 1.62
C MET A 51 -9.65 2.64 2.37
N GLN A 52 -10.44 3.55 1.80
CA GLN A 52 -10.57 4.92 2.30
C GLN A 52 -9.19 5.59 2.37
N TRP A 53 -8.76 6.02 3.57
CA TRP A 53 -7.44 6.60 3.85
C TRP A 53 -6.41 5.55 4.28
N THR A 54 -6.78 4.27 4.40
CA THR A 54 -5.86 3.21 4.80
C THR A 54 -5.22 2.56 3.59
N ARG A 55 -3.90 2.62 3.54
CA ARG A 55 -3.06 1.90 2.59
C ARG A 55 -2.51 0.64 3.25
N THR A 56 -2.74 -0.51 2.64
CA THR A 56 -2.13 -1.80 3.02
C THR A 56 -1.09 -2.19 1.98
N ILE A 57 0.07 -2.65 2.43
CA ILE A 57 1.16 -3.10 1.56
C ILE A 57 1.66 -4.45 2.07
N ASP A 58 1.52 -5.48 1.24
CA ASP A 58 2.06 -6.82 1.47
C ASP A 58 3.26 -7.05 0.56
N ILE A 59 4.41 -7.37 1.16
CA ILE A 59 5.68 -7.63 0.47
C ILE A 59 6.06 -9.08 0.70
N GLY A 60 6.37 -9.80 -0.39
CA GLY A 60 6.82 -11.19 -0.34
C GLY A 60 5.67 -12.18 -0.11
N GLY A 61 5.85 -13.08 0.85
CA GLY A 61 4.88 -14.14 1.16
C GLY A 61 4.83 -14.48 2.65
N SER A 62 4.05 -15.51 3.00
CA SER A 62 3.82 -15.88 4.41
C SER A 62 5.07 -16.40 5.14
N PHE A 63 6.04 -16.97 4.41
CA PHE A 63 7.27 -17.48 5.00
C PHE A 63 8.29 -16.38 5.29
N ALA A 64 8.42 -15.41 4.38
CA ALA A 64 9.35 -14.29 4.48
C ALA A 64 8.77 -13.07 3.76
N GLY A 65 8.67 -11.95 4.46
CA GLY A 65 8.01 -10.76 3.94
C GLY A 65 7.74 -9.68 4.98
N ALA A 66 7.00 -8.67 4.56
CA ALA A 66 6.53 -7.61 5.44
C ALA A 66 5.09 -7.20 5.10
N ASN A 67 4.30 -6.88 6.12
CA ASN A 67 2.99 -6.26 5.99
C ASN A 67 3.03 -4.87 6.63
N ILE A 68 2.54 -3.86 5.91
CA ILE A 68 2.57 -2.46 6.32
C ILE A 68 1.16 -1.90 6.22
N ILE A 69 0.76 -1.15 7.25
CA ILE A 69 -0.48 -0.36 7.27
C ILE A 69 -0.10 1.10 7.44
N ILE A 70 -0.58 1.96 6.54
CA ILE A 70 -0.35 3.40 6.54
C ILE A 70 -1.71 4.10 6.59
N ASP A 71 -1.82 5.09 7.47
CA ASP A 71 -2.88 6.08 7.46
C ASP A 71 -2.45 7.27 6.58
N GLU A 72 -2.99 7.31 5.35
CA GLU A 72 -2.81 8.41 4.39
C GLU A 72 -3.74 9.61 4.68
N GLY A 73 -4.66 9.48 5.63
CA GLY A 73 -5.57 10.54 6.08
C GLY A 73 -4.94 11.44 7.14
N ALA A 74 -3.92 10.94 7.85
CA ALA A 74 -3.06 11.74 8.70
C ALA A 74 -2.24 12.76 7.88
N GLN A 75 -1.90 13.89 8.50
CA GLN A 75 -1.11 14.95 7.87
C GLN A 75 0.12 15.27 8.73
N PRO A 76 1.32 14.78 8.34
CA PRO A 76 1.61 13.93 7.18
C PRO A 76 1.10 12.48 7.35
N ALA A 77 1.07 11.73 6.24
CA ALA A 77 0.72 10.30 6.26
C ALA A 77 1.62 9.55 7.27
N SER A 78 1.04 8.60 8.00
CA SER A 78 1.72 7.96 9.12
C SER A 78 1.60 6.44 9.08
N THR A 79 2.67 5.73 9.44
CA THR A 79 2.64 4.27 9.53
C THR A 79 1.94 3.85 10.82
N GLU A 80 0.90 3.04 10.68
CA GLU A 80 0.16 2.47 11.80
C GLU A 80 0.84 1.22 12.34
N SER A 81 1.31 0.35 11.44
CA SER A 81 2.04 -0.86 11.82
C SER A 81 2.95 -1.37 10.72
N VAL A 82 4.03 -2.03 11.13
CA VAL A 82 4.91 -2.82 10.26
C VAL A 82 5.09 -4.18 10.92
N ARG A 83 4.75 -5.26 10.23
CA ARG A 83 5.07 -6.62 10.65
C ARG A 83 6.12 -7.20 9.73
N ILE A 84 7.26 -7.58 10.28
CA ILE A 84 8.38 -8.21 9.57
C ILE A 84 8.38 -9.69 9.91
N GLN A 85 8.42 -10.54 8.89
CA GLN A 85 8.46 -11.99 9.04
C GLN A 85 9.71 -12.53 8.37
N ASN A 86 10.60 -13.12 9.16
CA ASN A 86 11.78 -13.85 8.68
C ASN A 86 12.63 -13.10 7.62
N LEU A 87 12.91 -11.81 7.86
CA LEU A 87 13.77 -11.00 7.00
C LEU A 87 15.05 -10.61 7.74
N GLY A 88 16.21 -10.80 7.11
CA GLY A 88 17.50 -10.53 7.75
C GLY A 88 17.77 -11.37 9.02
N GLY A 89 17.06 -12.49 9.19
CA GLY A 89 17.08 -13.28 10.43
C GLY A 89 16.31 -12.64 11.60
N PHE A 90 15.29 -11.83 11.30
CA PHE A 90 14.45 -11.18 12.30
C PHE A 90 12.96 -11.38 12.00
N THR A 91 12.16 -11.54 13.05
CA THR A 91 10.70 -11.49 13.01
C THR A 91 10.23 -10.57 14.13
N GLY A 92 9.34 -9.63 13.81
CA GLY A 92 8.88 -8.65 14.79
C GLY A 92 7.86 -7.68 14.24
N MET A 93 7.48 -6.71 15.08
CA MET A 93 6.44 -5.75 14.77
C MET A 93 6.76 -4.36 15.34
N TYR A 94 6.42 -3.36 14.55
CA TYR A 94 6.15 -2.00 15.00
C TYR A 94 4.63 -1.78 14.99
N ALA A 95 4.11 -1.10 16.01
CA ALA A 95 2.76 -0.56 16.03
C ALA A 95 2.76 0.80 16.70
N ARG A 96 2.02 1.76 16.15
CA ARG A 96 1.91 3.11 16.70
C ARG A 96 1.37 3.05 18.14
N GLY A 97 2.03 3.78 19.04
CA GLY A 97 1.68 3.81 20.47
C GLY A 97 2.37 2.76 21.35
N ASN A 98 3.08 1.79 20.79
CA ASN A 98 3.77 0.72 21.56
C ASN A 98 5.26 1.00 21.81
N GLY A 99 5.66 2.27 21.95
CA GLY A 99 7.02 2.67 22.36
C GLY A 99 8.11 2.60 21.28
N GLY A 100 7.79 2.15 20.06
CA GLY A 100 8.67 2.30 18.89
C GLY A 100 8.37 3.58 18.09
N ASN A 101 9.25 3.94 17.15
CA ASN A 101 8.99 4.98 16.14
C ASN A 101 9.00 4.39 14.73
N ALA A 102 8.17 4.94 13.85
CA ALA A 102 8.24 4.71 12.41
C ALA A 102 7.96 6.02 11.67
N ASP A 103 8.95 6.51 10.94
CA ASP A 103 8.83 7.68 10.09
C ASP A 103 8.40 7.24 8.68
N THR A 104 7.48 7.99 8.09
CA THR A 104 6.91 7.70 6.78
C THR A 104 7.12 8.88 5.85
N SER A 105 7.55 8.61 4.63
CA SER A 105 7.61 9.60 3.56
C SER A 105 7.09 9.02 2.26
N MET A 106 6.50 9.88 1.44
CA MET A 106 5.90 9.52 0.16
C MET A 106 6.43 10.45 -0.94
N THR A 107 6.81 9.89 -2.08
CA THR A 107 7.24 10.65 -3.27
C THR A 107 6.63 10.01 -4.50
N GLY A 108 5.56 10.61 -5.04
CA GLY A 108 4.70 9.94 -6.01
C GLY A 108 4.10 8.68 -5.38
N ASP A 109 4.23 7.54 -6.06
CA ASP A 109 3.70 6.25 -5.60
C ASP A 109 4.71 5.44 -4.75
N LYS A 110 5.87 6.04 -4.45
CA LYS A 110 6.93 5.42 -3.64
C LYS A 110 6.79 5.80 -2.17
N PHE A 111 6.63 4.79 -1.32
CA PHE A 111 6.69 4.91 0.14
C PHE A 111 8.09 4.56 0.65
N THR A 112 8.58 5.34 1.61
CA THR A 112 9.76 5.01 2.41
C THR A 112 9.37 5.04 3.88
N ILE A 113 9.51 3.90 4.55
CA ILE A 113 9.22 3.72 5.97
C ILE A 113 10.51 3.32 6.68
N THR A 114 10.87 4.04 7.73
CA THR A 114 12.05 3.74 8.56
C THR A 114 11.64 3.70 10.01
N GLY A 115 12.14 2.73 10.77
CA GLY A 115 11.78 2.64 12.18
C GLY A 115 12.47 1.50 12.91
N THR A 116 11.93 1.16 14.08
CA THR A 116 12.40 0.04 14.90
C THR A 116 11.22 -0.88 15.19
N ALA A 117 11.41 -2.18 14.95
CA ALA A 117 10.45 -3.22 15.26
C ALA A 117 10.96 -4.06 16.44
N ASN A 118 10.04 -4.52 17.30
CA ASN A 118 10.33 -5.39 18.43
C ASN A 118 9.89 -6.82 18.13
N GLY A 119 10.69 -7.80 18.52
CA GLY A 119 10.45 -9.21 18.21
C GLY A 119 11.61 -10.07 18.66
N PHE A 120 12.13 -10.89 17.76
CA PHE A 120 13.21 -11.85 18.04
C PHE A 120 14.09 -12.10 16.81
N LYS A 121 15.32 -12.54 17.06
CA LYS A 121 16.20 -13.08 16.02
C LYS A 121 15.80 -14.53 15.75
N THR A 122 15.82 -14.96 14.48
CA THR A 122 15.33 -16.30 14.10
C THR A 122 16.20 -17.44 14.60
N ASP A 123 17.47 -17.16 14.91
CA ASP A 123 18.42 -18.08 15.56
C ASP A 123 18.30 -18.10 17.09
N GLN A 124 17.65 -17.10 17.68
CA GLN A 124 17.40 -16.97 19.11
C GLN A 124 15.92 -16.61 19.38
N PRO A 125 14.97 -17.48 19.00
CA PRO A 125 13.54 -17.14 19.00
C PRO A 125 12.93 -16.91 20.40
N ASN A 126 13.63 -17.32 21.46
CA ASN A 126 13.18 -17.15 22.84
C ASN A 126 13.73 -15.88 23.50
N GLU A 127 14.53 -15.08 22.79
CA GLU A 127 15.14 -13.86 23.30
C GLU A 127 14.53 -12.64 22.61
N ALA A 128 14.07 -11.68 23.42
CA ALA A 128 13.54 -10.43 22.92
C ALA A 128 14.66 -9.60 22.27
N ALA A 129 14.40 -9.10 21.06
CA ALA A 129 15.30 -8.25 20.32
C ALA A 129 14.53 -7.15 19.59
N SER A 130 15.20 -6.03 19.36
CA SER A 130 14.72 -4.97 18.47
C SER A 130 15.60 -4.93 17.21
N ALA A 131 15.03 -4.54 16.09
CA ALA A 131 15.76 -4.35 14.85
C ALA A 131 15.33 -3.06 14.17
N ASN A 132 16.29 -2.32 13.64
CA ASN A 132 16.03 -1.19 12.78
C ASN A 132 15.65 -1.69 11.40
N PHE A 133 14.65 -1.05 10.78
CA PHE A 133 14.22 -1.39 9.45
C PHE A 133 14.14 -0.15 8.56
N LYS A 134 14.34 -0.39 7.26
CA LYS A 134 14.01 0.54 6.19
C LYS A 134 13.29 -0.23 5.08
N ILE A 135 12.11 0.23 4.73
CA ILE A 135 11.29 -0.34 3.66
C ILE A 135 11.08 0.75 2.62
N THR A 136 11.46 0.48 1.38
CA THR A 136 11.13 1.32 0.22
C THR A 136 10.29 0.49 -0.72
N VAL A 137 9.10 0.96 -1.06
CA VAL A 137 8.14 0.20 -1.88
C VAL A 137 7.43 1.15 -2.84
N THR A 138 7.27 0.69 -4.08
CA THR A 138 6.46 1.38 -5.09
C THR A 138 5.17 0.60 -5.29
N CYS A 139 4.07 1.23 -4.90
CA CYS A 139 2.73 0.90 -5.36
C CYS A 139 2.42 1.75 -6.62
#